data_AF-E0N6U9-F1
#
_entry.id   AF-E0N6U9-F1
#
_cell.length_a   1.000
_cell.length_b   1.000
_cell.length_c   1.000
_cell.angle_alpha   90.00
_cell.angle_beta   90.00
_cell.angle_gamma   90.00
#
_symmetry.space_group_name_H-M   'P 1'
#
loop_
_entity.id
_entity.type
_entity.pdbx_description
1 polymer ?
#
loop_
_entity_poly.entity_id
_entity_poly.type
_entity_poly.pdbx_seq_one_letter_code
_entity_poly.pdbx_strand_id
1 'polypeptide(L)' 'MKFEERFIVQDLETHDFIYPDPFGDVGFTQNIKSAGQFESYEDALNSGINEIGGGFQIFQFFVKSE' A
#
# COMPACT_ATOMS: atom_id res chain seq x y z
N MET A 1 1.81 23.86 8.12
CA MET A 1 1.89 22.39 8.29
C MET A 1 1.99 21.80 6.89
N LYS A 2 2.99 20.97 6.62
CA LYS A 2 3.09 20.26 5.35
C LYS A 2 2.44 18.89 5.51
N PHE A 3 1.81 18.42 4.45
CA PHE A 3 1.23 17.09 4.36
C PHE A 3 1.89 16.38 3.20
N GLU A 4 2.14 15.10 3.38
CA GLU A 4 2.71 14.21 2.38
C GLU A 4 1.63 13.23 1.94
N GLU A 5 1.49 13.12 0.63
CA GLU A 5 0.57 12.17 0.01
C GLU A 5 1.15 10.75 0.13
N ARG A 6 0.27 9.80 0.44
CA ARG A 6 0.60 8.39 0.58
C ARG A 6 -0.52 7.53 0.01
N PHE A 7 -0.12 6.35 -0.43
CA PHE A 7 -1.01 5.36 -1.00
C PHE A 7 -0.84 4.02 -0.27
N ILE A 8 -1.94 3.28 -0.11
CA ILE A 8 -1.93 1.88 0.35
C ILE A 8 -2.71 1.03 -0.67
N VAL A 9 -2.34 -0.24 -0.79
CA VAL A 9 -2.95 -1.19 -1.72
C VAL A 9 -3.63 -2.29 -0.93
N GLN A 10 -4.89 -2.59 -1.24
CA GLN A 10 -5.66 -3.66 -0.61
C GLN A 10 -6.16 -4.64 -1.66
N ASP A 11 -5.93 -5.93 -1.44
CA ASP A 11 -6.59 -7.00 -2.16
C ASP A 11 -8.09 -7.06 -1.79
N LEU A 12 -8.98 -7.09 -2.78
CA LEU A 12 -10.43 -7.16 -2.54
C LEU A 12 -10.93 -8.59 -2.31
N GLU A 13 -10.15 -9.61 -2.62
CA GLU A 13 -10.49 -11.01 -2.36
C GLU A 13 -10.17 -11.40 -0.91
N THR A 14 -8.95 -11.11 -0.45
CA THR A 14 -8.47 -11.48 0.90
C THR A 14 -8.65 -10.38 1.93
N HIS A 15 -8.88 -9.14 1.49
CA HIS A 15 -8.88 -7.93 2.31
C HIS A 15 -7.53 -7.59 2.97
N ASP A 16 -6.45 -8.24 2.53
CA ASP A 16 -5.09 -7.92 2.97
C ASP A 16 -4.55 -6.66 2.30
N PHE A 17 -3.77 -5.90 3.05
CA PHE A 17 -2.97 -4.81 2.54
C PHE A 17 -1.57 -5.31 2.20
N ILE A 18 -1.02 -4.78 1.10
CA ILE A 18 0.40 -4.93 0.78
C ILE A 18 1.22 -4.18 1.83
N TYR A 19 2.28 -4.80 2.34
CA TYR A 19 3.32 -4.14 3.13
C TYR A 19 4.71 -4.55 2.63
N PRO A 20 5.68 -3.62 2.55
CA PRO A 20 7.06 -3.95 2.22
C PRO A 20 7.67 -4.73 3.38
N ASP A 21 8.10 -5.98 3.13
CA ASP A 21 8.76 -6.77 4.15
C ASP A 21 10.19 -6.23 4.39
N PRO A 22 10.63 -6.08 5.66
CA PRO A 22 11.99 -5.69 6.00
C PRO A 22 13.10 -6.54 5.36
N PHE A 23 12.80 -7.77 4.93
CA PHE A 23 13.73 -8.69 4.30
C PHE A 23 13.77 -8.59 2.77
N GLY A 24 13.01 -7.67 2.17
CA GLY A 24 13.08 -7.34 0.74
C GLY A 24 12.01 -7.99 -0.14
N ASP A 25 11.11 -8.79 0.45
CA ASP A 25 9.93 -9.33 -0.22
C ASP A 25 8.69 -8.46 0.04
N VAL A 26 7.57 -8.79 -0.62
CA VAL A 26 6.26 -8.20 -0.32
C VAL A 26 5.48 -9.11 0.61
N GLY A 27 4.98 -8.54 1.70
CA GLY A 27 4.09 -9.22 2.62
C GLY A 27 2.66 -8.70 2.55
N PHE A 28 1.77 -9.44 3.21
CA PHE A 28 0.34 -9.15 3.29
C PHE A 28 -0.12 -9.03 4.74
N THR A 29 -1.00 -8.07 5.03
CA THR A 29 -1.51 -7.85 6.38
C THR A 29 -2.93 -7.31 6.39
N GLN A 30 -3.80 -7.86 7.25
CA GLN A 30 -5.15 -7.30 7.47
C GLN A 30 -5.12 -6.01 8.32
N ASN A 31 -3.99 -5.68 8.94
CA ASN A 31 -3.89 -4.52 9.81
C ASN A 31 -3.53 -3.27 9.02
N ILE A 32 -4.49 -2.35 8.86
CA ILE A 32 -4.27 -1.07 8.17
C ILE A 32 -3.13 -0.24 8.75
N LYS A 33 -2.82 -0.36 10.04
CA LYS A 33 -1.69 0.35 10.66
C LYS A 33 -0.32 -0.19 10.24
N SER A 34 -0.30 -1.40 9.68
CA SER A 34 0.88 -2.07 9.16
C SER A 34 0.95 -2.04 7.64
N ALA A 35 -0.05 -1.44 6.97
CA ALA A 35 -0.06 -1.32 5.52
C ALA A 35 1.13 -0.49 5.01
N GLY A 36 1.73 -0.94 3.91
CA GLY A 36 2.80 -0.24 3.22
C GLY A 36 2.33 1.08 2.65
N GLN A 37 3.00 2.17 3.02
CA GLN A 37 2.68 3.52 2.53
C GLN A 37 3.59 3.88 1.36
N PHE A 38 3.06 3.80 0.15
CA PHE A 38 3.76 4.19 -1.07
C PHE A 38 3.76 5.71 -1.22
N GLU A 39 4.88 6.26 -1.73
CA GLU A 39 5.04 7.70 -1.97
C GLU A 39 4.44 8.14 -3.31
N SER A 40 4.26 7.20 -4.25
CA SER A 40 3.68 7.46 -5.56
C SER A 40 2.53 6.50 -5.88
N TYR A 41 1.58 6.99 -6.67
CA TYR A 41 0.49 6.16 -7.17
C TYR A 41 1.01 5.06 -8.10
N GLU A 42 2.06 5.34 -8.87
CA GLU A 42 2.66 4.39 -9.81
C GLU A 42 3.29 3.20 -9.07
N ASP A 43 4.00 3.45 -7.96
CA ASP A 43 4.55 2.38 -7.12
C ASP A 43 3.44 1.52 -6.50
N ALA A 44 2.38 2.16 -5.98
CA ALA A 44 1.23 1.45 -5.45
C ALA A 44 0.55 0.59 -6.52
N LEU A 45 0.38 1.12 -7.73
CA LEU A 45 -0.20 0.40 -8.87
C LEU A 45 0.66 -0.79 -9.28
N ASN A 46 1.97 -0.59 -9.42
CA ASN A 46 2.92 -1.64 -9.78
C ASN A 46 2.94 -2.75 -8.73
N SER A 47 2.92 -2.42 -7.43
CA SER A 47 2.80 -3.42 -6.37
C SER A 47 1.48 -4.18 -6.45
N GLY A 48 0.34 -3.52 -6.66
CA GLY A 48 -0.94 -4.21 -6.84
C GLY A 48 -0.92 -5.17 -8.04
N ILE A 49 -0.36 -4.76 -9.17
CA ILE A 49 -0.25 -5.59 -10.38
C ILE A 49 0.70 -6.77 -10.17
N ASN A 50 1.86 -6.55 -9.56
CA ASN A 50 2.88 -7.60 -9.44
C ASN A 50 2.50 -8.66 -8.39
N GLU A 51 1.87 -8.24 -7.29
CA GLU A 51 1.66 -9.09 -6.11
C GLU A 51 0.26 -9.70 -6.08
N ILE A 52 -0.74 -9.00 -6.61
CA ILE A 52 -2.15 -9.44 -6.60
C ILE A 52 -2.60 -9.77 -8.03
N GLY A 53 -2.02 -9.13 -9.06
CA GLY A 53 -2.43 -9.28 -10.45
C GLY A 53 -3.62 -8.38 -10.80
N GLY A 54 -4.74 -8.53 -10.07
CA GLY A 54 -5.95 -7.75 -10.27
C GLY A 54 -6.96 -7.91 -9.13
N GLY A 55 -8.01 -7.09 -9.12
CA GLY A 55 -8.98 -7.12 -8.02
C GLY A 55 -8.48 -6.48 -6.73
N PHE A 56 -7.65 -5.44 -6.84
CA PHE A 56 -7.19 -4.64 -5.71
C PHE A 56 -7.76 -3.22 -5.77
N GLN A 57 -7.72 -2.52 -4.63
CA GLN A 57 -8.06 -1.11 -4.50
C GLN A 57 -6.85 -0.34 -3.96
N ILE A 58 -6.58 0.81 -4.56
CA ILE A 58 -5.61 1.78 -4.04
C ILE A 58 -6.38 2.84 -3.25
N PHE A 59 -5.96 3.10 -2.02
CA PHE A 59 -6.45 4.22 -1.22
C PHE A 59 -5.38 5.31 -1.15
N GLN A 60 -5.81 6.56 -1.27
CA GLN A 60 -4.98 7.75 -1.20
C GLN A 60 -5.32 8.55 0.05
N PHE A 61 -4.30 8.98 0.78
CA PHE A 61 -4.45 9.78 2.01
C PHE A 61 -3.26 10.71 2.22
N PHE A 62 -3.38 11.59 3.21
CA PHE A 62 -2.36 12.57 3.55
C PHE A 62 -1.89 12.35 4.99
N VAL A 63 -0.58 12.21 5.18
CA VAL A 63 0.06 12.20 6.49
C VAL A 63 0.72 13.53 6.75
N LYS A 64 0.75 13.96 8.01
CA LYS A 64 1.43 15.19 8.39
C LYS A 64 2.94 14.98 8.26
N SER A 65 3.66 15.87 7.57
CA SER A 65 5.13 15.83 7.59
C SER A 65 5.62 16.12 9.00
N GLU A 66 6.64 15.41 9.45
CA GLU A 66 7.38 15.75 10.67
C GLU A 66 8.09 17.12 10.54
#